data_AF-F7NYW7-F1
#
_entry.id   AF-F7NYW7-F1
#
_cell.length_a   1.000
_cell.length_b   1.000
_cell.length_c   1.000
_cell.angle_alpha   90.00
_cell.angle_beta   90.00
_cell.angle_gamma   90.00
#
_symmetry.space_group_name_H-M   'P 1'
#
loop_
_entity.id
_entity.type
_entity.pdbx_description
1 polymer ?
#
loop_
_entity_poly.entity_id
_entity_poly.type
_entity_poly.pdbx_seq_one_letter_code
_entity_poly.pdbx_strand_id
1 'polypeptide(L)'
;MRWQLQWQQWPYYRQLMRLDRPIGIYLLLWPTWWALWLLSSGLPDLTLLAVFSAGVVLMRSAGCVINDYADRNFDGHVERTKARPLAAGLVSNNEALQLFVVLLLCSASLLLFLDAATVLLAVVAVALAILYPFMKRFTYLPQFVLGAAYSWGIPMAAMATTGSVPLWVWALYLANLLWTVAYDTFYAMVDMKDDQKIGVKSTALLFGRYCHPVIAGLQLMFLVLMAWVGQQNGLGLFFYAALVLVLLSFIHQHWQAKTQGRAGCFQAFLNNHYSGLLLFAGIGLDLL
;
A
#
# COMPACT_ATOMS: atom_id res chain seq x y z
N MET A 1 1.72 -27.85 17.60
CA MET A 1 2.13 -26.58 18.23
C MET A 1 1.06 -26.20 19.24
N ARG A 2 1.38 -25.89 20.51
CA ARG A 2 0.36 -25.47 21.50
C ARG A 2 -0.11 -24.05 21.16
N TRP A 3 -1.40 -23.78 21.24
CA TRP A 3 -1.96 -22.44 21.08
C TRP A 3 -1.44 -21.50 22.17
N GLN A 4 -0.95 -20.32 21.79
CA GLN A 4 -0.27 -19.36 22.66
C GLN A 4 -0.84 -17.93 22.57
N LEU A 5 -1.74 -17.64 21.62
CA LEU A 5 -2.39 -16.33 21.56
C LEU A 5 -3.25 -16.06 22.79
N GLN A 6 -3.06 -14.90 23.41
CA GLN A 6 -3.75 -14.48 24.63
C GLN A 6 -4.41 -13.12 24.43
N TRP A 7 -5.66 -12.99 24.85
CA TRP A 7 -6.40 -11.72 24.79
C TRP A 7 -5.71 -10.57 25.54
N GLN A 8 -4.99 -10.88 26.62
CA GLN A 8 -4.24 -9.90 27.42
C GLN A 8 -3.12 -9.21 26.61
N GLN A 9 -2.58 -9.88 25.58
CA GLN A 9 -1.52 -9.35 24.72
C GLN A 9 -2.05 -8.56 23.51
N TRP A 10 -3.37 -8.34 23.42
CA TRP A 10 -4.02 -7.60 22.34
C TRP A 10 -3.37 -6.23 22.03
N PRO A 11 -2.97 -5.40 23.01
CA PRO A 11 -2.30 -4.14 22.72
C PRO A 11 -1.03 -4.31 21.87
N TYR A 12 -0.29 -5.40 22.08
CA TYR A 12 0.92 -5.70 21.33
C TYR A 12 0.63 -6.36 19.98
N TYR A 13 -0.39 -7.21 19.90
CA TYR A 13 -0.86 -7.73 18.60
C TYR A 13 -1.32 -6.60 17.69
N ARG A 14 -2.02 -5.60 18.23
CA ARG A 14 -2.43 -4.38 17.49
C ARG A 14 -1.23 -3.64 16.90
N GLN A 15 -0.15 -3.51 17.67
CA GLN A 15 1.09 -2.87 17.22
C GLN A 15 1.84 -3.71 16.17
N LEU A 16 1.83 -5.04 16.33
CA LEU A 16 2.47 -5.97 15.39
C LEU A 16 1.76 -5.96 14.02
N MET A 17 0.43 -5.84 14.05
CA MET A 17 -0.40 -5.68 12.85
C MET A 17 -0.37 -4.26 12.25
N ARG A 18 0.27 -3.29 12.93
CA ARG A 18 0.29 -1.86 12.58
C ARG A 18 -1.09 -1.19 12.56
N LEU A 19 -2.07 -1.71 13.30
CA LEU A 19 -3.37 -1.06 13.40
C LEU A 19 -3.32 0.26 14.18
N ASP A 20 -2.29 0.49 14.98
CA ASP A 20 -2.03 1.78 15.64
C ASP A 20 -1.49 2.85 14.67
N ARG A 21 -0.97 2.45 13.50
CA ARG A 21 -0.42 3.35 12.46
C ARG A 21 -0.91 2.91 11.07
N PRO A 22 -2.20 3.09 10.77
CA PRO A 22 -2.87 2.47 9.62
C PRO A 22 -2.54 3.10 8.27
N ILE A 23 -1.50 3.94 8.15
CA ILE A 23 -1.13 4.61 6.89
C ILE A 23 -1.00 3.62 5.73
N GLY A 24 -0.33 2.48 5.98
CA GLY A 24 -0.18 1.44 4.97
C GLY A 24 -1.52 0.82 4.55
N ILE A 25 -2.48 0.66 5.48
CA ILE A 25 -3.81 0.16 5.15
C ILE A 25 -4.53 1.16 4.24
N TYR A 26 -4.50 2.45 4.59
CA TYR A 26 -5.16 3.46 3.77
C TYR A 26 -4.58 3.57 2.35
N LEU A 27 -3.26 3.44 2.21
CA LEU A 27 -2.60 3.50 0.89
C LEU A 27 -2.94 2.31 -0.01
N LEU A 28 -3.35 1.15 0.53
CA LEU A 28 -3.95 0.06 -0.27
C LEU A 28 -5.46 0.22 -0.44
N LEU A 29 -6.14 0.78 0.56
CA LEU A 29 -7.59 0.87 0.58
C LEU A 29 -8.10 1.87 -0.45
N TRP A 30 -7.50 3.08 -0.54
CA TRP A 30 -7.96 4.10 -1.49
C TRP A 30 -7.97 3.63 -2.94
N PRO A 31 -6.89 3.05 -3.49
CA PRO A 31 -6.88 2.61 -4.88
C PRO A 31 -7.85 1.45 -5.15
N THR A 32 -8.02 0.57 -4.15
CA THR A 32 -9.02 -0.51 -4.21
C THR A 32 -10.43 0.07 -4.28
N TRP A 33 -10.72 1.10 -3.50
CA TRP A 33 -12.01 1.78 -3.53
C TRP A 33 -12.21 2.63 -4.79
N TRP A 34 -11.17 3.30 -5.32
CA TRP A 34 -11.27 3.96 -6.62
C TRP A 34 -11.71 2.97 -7.69
N ALA A 35 -11.07 1.79 -7.74
CA ALA A 35 -11.44 0.75 -8.69
C ALA A 35 -12.89 0.31 -8.49
N LEU A 36 -13.30 -0.06 -7.27
CA LEU A 36 -14.67 -0.51 -7.00
C LEU A 36 -15.72 0.52 -7.42
N TRP A 37 -15.54 1.80 -7.08
CA TRP A 37 -16.50 2.84 -7.47
C TRP A 37 -16.57 3.07 -8.98
N LEU A 38 -15.40 3.14 -9.65
CA LEU A 38 -15.35 3.30 -11.10
C LEU A 38 -16.02 2.12 -11.82
N LEU A 39 -15.74 0.89 -11.38
CA LEU A 39 -16.28 -0.34 -11.97
C LEU A 39 -17.78 -0.50 -11.73
N SER A 40 -18.28 -0.04 -10.58
CA SER A 40 -19.71 -0.05 -10.25
C SER A 40 -20.47 1.17 -10.74
N SER A 41 -19.78 2.15 -11.35
CA SER A 41 -20.36 3.45 -11.76
C SER A 41 -21.12 4.14 -10.61
N GLY A 42 -20.58 4.04 -9.39
CA GLY A 42 -21.26 4.49 -8.17
C GLY A 42 -20.97 3.58 -6.97
N LEU A 43 -21.93 3.50 -6.04
CA LEU A 43 -21.80 2.66 -4.84
C LEU A 43 -21.66 1.17 -5.24
N PRO A 44 -20.56 0.48 -4.87
CA PRO A 44 -20.37 -0.92 -5.21
C PRO A 44 -21.26 -1.84 -4.39
N ASP A 45 -21.36 -3.10 -4.83
CA ASP A 45 -21.95 -4.17 -4.03
C ASP A 45 -21.27 -4.22 -2.65
N LEU A 46 -22.10 -4.23 -1.60
CA LEU A 46 -21.62 -4.13 -0.22
C LEU A 46 -20.81 -5.37 0.21
N THR A 47 -21.05 -6.52 -0.41
CA THR A 47 -20.27 -7.74 -0.15
C THR A 47 -18.87 -7.57 -0.72
N LEU A 48 -18.75 -7.12 -1.97
CA LEU A 48 -17.44 -6.83 -2.58
C LEU A 48 -16.70 -5.74 -1.81
N LEU A 49 -17.38 -4.66 -1.42
CA LEU A 49 -16.77 -3.60 -0.62
C LEU A 49 -16.22 -4.14 0.71
N ALA A 50 -16.98 -4.96 1.42
CA ALA A 50 -16.56 -5.59 2.67
C ALA A 50 -15.39 -6.56 2.46
N VAL A 51 -15.48 -7.43 1.45
CA VAL A 51 -14.46 -8.44 1.11
C VAL A 51 -13.13 -7.78 0.77
N PHE A 52 -13.11 -6.79 -0.12
CA PHE A 52 -11.88 -6.11 -0.52
C PHE A 52 -11.30 -5.27 0.62
N SER A 53 -12.15 -4.57 1.39
CA SER A 53 -11.68 -3.77 2.53
C SER A 53 -11.08 -4.64 3.64
N ALA A 54 -11.76 -5.74 3.99
CA ALA A 54 -11.26 -6.70 4.97
C ALA A 54 -9.98 -7.38 4.47
N GLY A 55 -9.94 -7.76 3.18
CA GLY A 55 -8.75 -8.35 2.55
C GLY A 55 -7.53 -7.44 2.65
N VAL A 56 -7.69 -6.14 2.35
CA VAL A 56 -6.63 -5.14 2.50
C VAL A 56 -6.13 -5.06 3.95
N VAL A 57 -7.04 -4.96 4.93
CA VAL A 57 -6.67 -4.88 6.36
C VAL A 57 -5.93 -6.14 6.80
N LEU A 58 -6.47 -7.32 6.48
CA LEU A 58 -5.92 -8.62 6.89
C LEU A 58 -4.55 -8.88 6.25
N MET A 59 -4.44 -8.72 4.93
CA MET A 59 -3.18 -8.97 4.21
C MET A 59 -2.10 -7.96 4.57
N ARG A 60 -2.46 -6.68 4.76
CA ARG A 60 -1.48 -5.68 5.22
C ARG A 60 -0.99 -6.02 6.63
N SER A 61 -1.89 -6.40 7.52
CA SER A 61 -1.57 -6.82 8.89
C SER A 61 -0.68 -8.07 8.90
N ALA A 62 -1.01 -9.09 8.11
CA ALA A 62 -0.22 -10.30 7.96
C ALA A 62 1.20 -9.99 7.47
N GLY A 63 1.31 -9.12 6.45
CA GLY A 63 2.58 -8.64 5.93
C GLY A 63 3.44 -7.93 6.99
N CYS A 64 2.82 -7.11 7.86
CA CYS A 64 3.53 -6.48 8.98
C CYS A 64 4.04 -7.52 9.99
N VAL A 65 3.20 -8.48 10.37
CA VAL A 65 3.52 -9.51 11.37
C VAL A 65 4.68 -10.38 10.88
N ILE A 66 4.63 -10.87 9.63
CA ILE A 66 5.71 -11.72 9.09
C ILE A 66 6.99 -10.95 8.85
N ASN A 67 6.90 -9.65 8.51
CA ASN A 67 8.08 -8.80 8.36
C ASN A 67 8.79 -8.61 9.71
N ASP A 68 8.07 -8.23 10.77
CA ASP A 68 8.65 -8.10 12.12
C ASP A 68 9.17 -9.46 12.63
N TYR A 69 8.51 -10.58 12.27
CA TYR A 69 9.05 -11.92 12.55
C TYR A 69 10.37 -12.18 11.84
N ALA A 70 10.49 -11.86 10.54
CA ALA A 70 11.72 -12.05 9.78
C ALA A 70 12.87 -11.16 10.30
N ASP A 71 12.55 -9.94 10.72
CA ASP A 71 13.52 -8.93 11.16
C ASP A 71 13.83 -8.99 12.67
N ARG A 72 13.20 -9.89 13.43
CA ARG A 72 13.27 -9.97 14.92
C ARG A 72 14.67 -9.96 15.54
N ASN A 73 15.67 -10.55 14.87
CA ASN A 73 17.06 -10.59 15.37
C ASN A 73 17.82 -9.29 15.08
N PHE A 74 17.36 -8.51 14.10
CA PHE A 74 17.97 -7.25 13.68
C PHE A 74 17.29 -6.06 14.35
N ASP A 75 15.96 -6.09 14.48
CA ASP A 75 15.15 -4.98 14.97
C ASP A 75 15.54 -4.50 16.37
N GLY A 76 16.01 -5.40 17.25
CA GLY A 76 16.50 -5.05 18.59
C GLY A 76 17.75 -4.16 18.61
N HIS A 77 18.52 -4.16 17.52
CA HIS A 77 19.77 -3.39 17.39
C HIS A 77 19.57 -2.03 16.71
N VAL A 78 18.35 -1.71 16.26
CA VAL A 78 18.03 -0.49 15.52
C VAL A 78 17.12 0.40 16.36
N GLU A 79 17.53 1.65 16.57
CA GLU A 79 16.88 2.58 17.51
C GLU A 79 15.38 2.79 17.24
N ARG A 80 14.99 2.80 15.96
CA ARG A 80 13.60 2.97 15.52
C ARG A 80 12.73 1.75 15.82
N THR A 81 13.30 0.55 15.81
CA THR A 81 12.58 -0.73 15.81
C THR A 81 12.77 -1.52 17.10
N LYS A 82 13.69 -1.11 17.98
CA LYS A 82 13.94 -1.75 19.28
C LYS A 82 12.69 -1.85 20.18
N ALA A 83 11.73 -0.93 20.00
CA ALA A 83 10.48 -0.91 20.75
C ALA A 83 9.36 -1.77 20.13
N ARG A 84 9.62 -2.46 19.00
CA ARG A 84 8.63 -3.34 18.39
C ARG A 84 8.33 -4.54 19.32
N PRO A 85 7.08 -5.03 19.38
CA PRO A 85 6.70 -6.08 20.34
C PRO A 85 7.56 -7.35 20.30
N LEU A 86 7.91 -7.84 19.11
CA LEU A 86 8.78 -9.01 18.96
C LEU A 86 10.23 -8.72 19.39
N ALA A 87 10.78 -7.57 19.00
CA ALA A 87 12.15 -7.17 19.35
C ALA A 87 12.32 -6.90 20.85
N ALA A 88 11.27 -6.37 21.50
CA ALA A 88 11.22 -6.10 22.93
C ALA A 88 10.89 -7.35 23.79
N GLY A 89 10.62 -8.50 23.16
CA GLY A 89 10.23 -9.73 23.86
C GLY A 89 8.83 -9.69 24.50
N LEU A 90 7.99 -8.73 24.12
CA LEU A 90 6.62 -8.56 24.63
C LEU A 90 5.64 -9.57 24.00
N VAL A 91 5.99 -10.08 22.83
CA VAL A 91 5.27 -11.13 22.11
C VAL A 91 6.28 -12.20 21.72
N SER A 92 5.93 -13.47 21.90
CA SER A 92 6.79 -14.59 21.50
C SER A 92 6.75 -14.85 19.98
N ASN A 93 7.79 -15.51 19.48
CA ASN A 93 7.88 -15.95 18.09
C ASN A 93 6.70 -16.84 17.66
N ASN A 94 6.22 -17.69 18.57
CA ASN A 94 5.10 -18.59 18.30
C ASN A 94 3.77 -17.84 18.22
N GLU A 95 3.55 -16.85 19.09
CA GLU A 95 2.36 -15.98 19.02
C GLU A 95 2.32 -15.22 17.69
N ALA A 96 3.44 -14.63 17.26
CA ALA A 96 3.49 -13.92 15.98
C ALA A 96 3.16 -14.85 14.79
N LEU A 97 3.71 -16.06 14.77
CA LEU A 97 3.40 -17.04 13.72
C LEU A 97 1.95 -17.51 13.76
N GLN A 98 1.38 -17.73 14.94
CA GLN A 98 -0.03 -18.09 15.08
C GLN A 98 -0.94 -16.95 14.61
N LEU A 99 -0.63 -15.70 14.98
CA LEU A 99 -1.36 -14.53 14.51
C LEU A 99 -1.29 -14.40 12.99
N PHE A 100 -0.10 -14.58 12.41
CA PHE A 100 0.08 -14.59 10.97
C PHE A 100 -0.79 -15.65 10.27
N VAL A 101 -0.80 -16.89 10.78
CA VAL A 101 -1.64 -17.97 10.24
C VAL A 101 -3.12 -17.64 10.36
N VAL A 102 -3.57 -17.09 11.49
CA VAL A 102 -4.97 -16.68 11.67
C VAL A 102 -5.36 -15.61 10.66
N LEU A 103 -4.53 -14.57 10.49
CA LEU A 103 -4.78 -13.50 9.52
C LEU A 103 -4.85 -14.04 8.08
N LEU A 104 -3.96 -14.97 7.72
CA LEU A 104 -3.99 -15.62 6.41
C LEU A 104 -5.24 -16.48 6.21
N LEU A 105 -5.66 -17.25 7.22
CA LEU A 105 -6.88 -18.06 7.13
C LEU A 105 -8.13 -17.19 7.02
N CYS A 106 -8.21 -16.10 7.78
CA CYS A 106 -9.28 -15.12 7.64
C CYS A 106 -9.26 -14.45 6.25
N SER A 107 -8.08 -14.10 5.73
CA SER A 107 -7.99 -13.54 4.37
C SER A 107 -8.34 -14.56 3.30
N ALA A 108 -7.98 -15.83 3.48
CA ALA A 108 -8.31 -16.90 2.55
C ALA A 108 -9.81 -17.23 2.57
N SER A 109 -10.48 -17.14 3.72
CA SER A 109 -11.93 -17.36 3.80
C SER A 109 -12.73 -16.30 3.02
N LEU A 110 -12.17 -15.10 2.83
CA LEU A 110 -12.79 -14.08 1.97
C LEU A 110 -12.85 -14.49 0.50
N LEU A 111 -11.96 -15.39 0.05
CA LEU A 111 -11.98 -15.90 -1.33
C LEU A 111 -13.22 -16.75 -1.63
N LEU A 112 -13.90 -17.27 -0.60
CA LEU A 112 -15.15 -18.03 -0.76
C LEU A 112 -16.31 -17.15 -1.28
N PHE A 113 -16.17 -15.82 -1.18
CA PHE A 113 -17.15 -14.85 -1.67
C PHE A 113 -16.81 -14.30 -3.06
N LEU A 114 -15.77 -14.84 -3.71
CA LEU A 114 -15.28 -14.38 -5.01
C LEU A 114 -15.41 -15.51 -6.05
N ASP A 115 -15.52 -15.13 -7.32
CA ASP A 115 -15.54 -16.08 -8.43
C ASP A 115 -14.15 -16.69 -8.69
N ALA A 116 -14.12 -17.82 -9.40
CA ALA A 116 -12.88 -18.57 -9.65
C ALA A 116 -11.81 -17.76 -10.41
N ALA A 117 -12.21 -16.86 -11.31
CA ALA A 117 -11.25 -16.04 -12.05
C ALA A 117 -10.61 -14.99 -11.14
N THR A 118 -11.38 -14.38 -10.22
CA THR A 118 -10.84 -13.49 -9.20
C THR A 118 -9.92 -14.23 -8.22
N VAL A 119 -10.26 -15.47 -7.83
CA VAL A 119 -9.40 -16.31 -6.99
C VAL A 119 -8.06 -16.60 -7.68
N LEU A 120 -8.04 -16.84 -8.98
CA LEU A 120 -6.80 -17.02 -9.74
C LEU A 120 -5.91 -15.76 -9.69
N LEU A 121 -6.51 -14.56 -9.77
CA LEU A 121 -5.77 -13.31 -9.59
C LEU A 121 -5.23 -13.14 -8.17
N ALA A 122 -5.91 -13.66 -7.14
CA ALA A 122 -5.42 -13.65 -5.77
C ALA A 122 -4.12 -14.46 -5.59
N VAL A 123 -3.94 -15.54 -6.36
CA VAL A 123 -2.68 -16.31 -6.37
C VAL A 123 -1.52 -15.43 -6.82
N VAL A 124 -1.73 -14.57 -7.82
CA VAL A 124 -0.71 -13.61 -8.28
C VAL A 124 -0.43 -12.57 -7.20
N ALA A 125 -1.46 -12.09 -6.50
CA ALA A 125 -1.30 -11.17 -5.36
C ALA A 125 -0.39 -11.76 -4.28
N VAL A 126 -0.61 -13.02 -3.92
CA VAL A 126 0.22 -13.77 -2.96
C VAL A 126 1.65 -13.93 -3.48
N ALA A 127 1.82 -14.27 -4.75
CA ALA A 127 3.15 -14.38 -5.35
C ALA A 127 3.93 -13.05 -5.29
N LEU A 128 3.29 -11.92 -5.61
CA LEU A 128 3.89 -10.59 -5.49
C LEU A 128 4.23 -10.23 -4.03
N ALA A 129 3.33 -10.54 -3.09
CA ALA A 129 3.54 -10.32 -1.67
C ALA A 129 4.73 -11.13 -1.11
N ILE A 130 4.89 -12.38 -1.55
CA ILE A 130 6.04 -13.23 -1.21
C ILE A 130 7.32 -12.68 -1.84
N LEU A 131 7.27 -12.22 -3.09
CA LEU A 131 8.45 -11.77 -3.83
C LEU A 131 9.04 -10.48 -3.26
N TYR A 132 8.19 -9.51 -2.91
CA TYR A 132 8.58 -8.15 -2.52
C TYR A 132 9.71 -8.07 -1.45
N PRO A 133 9.62 -8.76 -0.28
CA PRO A 133 10.63 -8.64 0.79
C PRO A 133 12.04 -9.04 0.35
N PHE A 134 12.17 -9.87 -0.68
CA PHE A 134 13.45 -10.32 -1.21
C PHE A 134 14.06 -9.33 -2.20
N MET A 135 13.25 -8.48 -2.84
CA MET A 135 13.71 -7.59 -3.92
C MET A 135 14.76 -6.59 -3.48
N LYS A 136 14.73 -6.17 -2.22
CA LYS A 136 15.75 -5.27 -1.63
C LYS A 136 17.18 -5.84 -1.65
N ARG A 137 17.33 -7.15 -1.85
CA ARG A 137 18.64 -7.84 -1.98
C ARG A 137 19.11 -7.89 -3.44
N PHE A 138 18.18 -7.99 -4.39
CA PHE A 138 18.48 -8.23 -5.79
C PHE A 138 18.51 -6.95 -6.62
N THR A 139 17.56 -6.03 -6.41
CA THR A 139 17.36 -4.84 -7.24
C THR A 139 17.32 -3.55 -6.42
N TYR A 140 17.61 -2.43 -7.07
CA TYR A 140 17.41 -1.08 -6.54
C TYR A 140 15.98 -0.56 -6.73
N LEU A 141 15.09 -1.38 -7.30
CA LEU A 141 13.67 -1.05 -7.51
C LEU A 141 12.70 -1.90 -6.66
N PRO A 142 12.96 -2.21 -5.37
CA PRO A 142 12.00 -2.99 -4.59
C PRO A 142 10.64 -2.27 -4.45
N GLN A 143 10.63 -0.94 -4.50
CA GLN A 143 9.42 -0.11 -4.52
C GLN A 143 8.53 -0.39 -5.73
N PHE A 144 9.09 -0.80 -6.88
CA PHE A 144 8.29 -1.16 -8.05
C PHE A 144 7.50 -2.44 -7.80
N VAL A 145 8.14 -3.46 -7.18
CA VAL A 145 7.47 -4.71 -6.81
C VAL A 145 6.47 -4.50 -5.67
N LEU A 146 6.79 -3.60 -4.72
CA LEU A 146 5.83 -3.13 -3.71
C LEU A 146 4.61 -2.49 -4.37
N GLY A 147 4.83 -1.57 -5.32
CA GLY A 147 3.76 -0.92 -6.08
C GLY A 147 2.90 -1.90 -6.85
N ALA A 148 3.51 -2.91 -7.46
CA ALA A 148 2.78 -3.99 -8.11
C ALA A 148 1.88 -4.76 -7.12
N ALA A 149 2.43 -5.15 -5.96
CA ALA A 149 1.67 -5.84 -4.92
C ALA A 149 0.53 -4.98 -4.34
N TYR A 150 0.80 -3.70 -4.03
CA TYR A 150 -0.17 -2.76 -3.45
C TYR A 150 -1.28 -2.38 -4.43
N SER A 151 -0.99 -2.38 -5.73
CA SER A 151 -1.96 -2.06 -6.78
C SER A 151 -2.82 -3.26 -7.19
N TRP A 152 -2.45 -4.48 -6.79
CA TRP A 152 -3.08 -5.70 -7.32
C TRP A 152 -4.56 -5.88 -6.93
N GLY A 153 -5.03 -5.17 -5.91
CA GLY A 153 -6.46 -5.10 -5.58
C GLY A 153 -7.32 -4.53 -6.73
N ILE A 154 -6.75 -3.69 -7.59
CA ILE A 154 -7.43 -3.04 -8.72
C ILE A 154 -7.91 -4.04 -9.79
N PRO A 155 -7.05 -4.88 -10.41
CA PRO A 155 -7.49 -5.89 -11.36
C PRO A 155 -8.37 -6.97 -10.72
N MET A 156 -8.15 -7.30 -9.44
CA MET A 156 -9.04 -8.22 -8.71
C MET A 156 -10.44 -7.63 -8.55
N ALA A 157 -10.57 -6.35 -8.19
CA ALA A 157 -11.86 -5.67 -8.12
C ALA A 157 -12.56 -5.65 -9.48
N ALA A 158 -11.83 -5.39 -10.56
CA ALA A 158 -12.39 -5.42 -11.93
C ALA A 158 -12.95 -6.78 -12.31
N MET A 159 -12.20 -7.85 -12.05
CA MET A 159 -12.67 -9.21 -12.29
C MET A 159 -13.91 -9.53 -11.46
N ALA A 160 -13.89 -9.22 -10.16
CA ALA A 160 -15.00 -9.51 -9.26
C ALA A 160 -16.29 -8.74 -9.58
N THR A 161 -16.16 -7.49 -10.06
CA THR A 161 -17.30 -6.62 -10.34
C THR A 161 -17.85 -6.80 -11.76
N THR A 162 -16.98 -6.99 -12.76
CA THR A 162 -17.37 -6.94 -14.19
C THR A 162 -17.09 -8.22 -14.97
N GLY A 163 -16.42 -9.21 -14.37
CA GLY A 163 -15.98 -10.44 -15.05
C GLY A 163 -14.87 -10.24 -16.08
N SER A 164 -14.27 -9.04 -16.15
CA SER A 164 -13.19 -8.72 -17.09
C SER A 164 -12.24 -7.67 -16.50
N VAL A 165 -11.07 -7.50 -17.12
CA VAL A 165 -10.10 -6.46 -16.72
C VAL A 165 -9.82 -5.56 -17.94
N PRO A 166 -10.64 -4.52 -18.17
CA PRO A 166 -10.50 -3.66 -19.34
C PRO A 166 -9.21 -2.84 -19.31
N LEU A 167 -8.79 -2.31 -20.46
CA LEU A 167 -7.51 -1.60 -20.59
C LEU A 167 -7.37 -0.41 -19.63
N TRP A 168 -8.46 0.32 -19.37
CA TRP A 168 -8.44 1.46 -18.45
C TRP A 168 -8.15 1.05 -17.00
N VAL A 169 -8.50 -0.18 -16.59
CA VAL A 169 -8.16 -0.72 -15.27
C VAL A 169 -6.65 -0.98 -15.19
N TRP A 170 -6.01 -1.43 -16.26
CA TRP A 170 -4.56 -1.57 -16.30
C TRP A 170 -3.84 -0.22 -16.23
N ALA A 171 -4.40 0.83 -16.81
CA ALA A 171 -3.88 2.18 -16.63
C ALA A 171 -4.08 2.69 -15.20
N LEU A 172 -5.22 2.40 -14.55
CA LEU A 172 -5.43 2.69 -13.13
C LEU A 172 -4.43 1.95 -12.24
N TYR A 173 -4.19 0.66 -12.53
CA TYR A 173 -3.16 -0.14 -11.87
C TYR A 173 -1.76 0.47 -12.04
N LEU A 174 -1.40 0.86 -13.27
CA LEU A 174 -0.11 1.49 -13.55
C LEU A 174 0.01 2.86 -12.85
N ALA A 175 -1.05 3.66 -12.89
CA ALA A 175 -1.10 4.94 -12.19
C ALA A 175 -0.81 4.73 -10.70
N ASN A 176 -1.55 3.83 -10.05
CA ASN A 176 -1.34 3.53 -8.64
C ASN A 176 0.07 2.99 -8.35
N LEU A 177 0.61 2.14 -9.22
CA LEU A 177 1.98 1.63 -9.08
C LEU A 177 2.99 2.79 -9.11
N LEU A 178 2.90 3.70 -10.07
CA LEU A 178 3.79 4.86 -10.16
C LEU A 178 3.67 5.75 -8.93
N TRP A 179 2.45 5.94 -8.44
CA TRP A 179 2.18 6.69 -7.21
C TRP A 179 2.78 6.00 -5.98
N THR A 180 2.68 4.67 -5.88
CA THR A 180 3.33 3.88 -4.83
C THR A 180 4.84 4.03 -4.86
N VAL A 181 5.46 3.94 -6.05
CA VAL A 181 6.90 4.16 -6.17
C VAL A 181 7.25 5.58 -5.73
N ALA A 182 6.45 6.58 -6.09
CA ALA A 182 6.69 7.97 -5.72
C ALA A 182 6.66 8.19 -4.20
N TYR A 183 5.58 7.81 -3.51
CA TYR A 183 5.48 8.04 -2.07
C TYR A 183 6.42 7.15 -1.27
N ASP A 184 6.67 5.91 -1.72
CA ASP A 184 7.55 5.00 -0.99
C ASP A 184 9.03 5.36 -1.21
N THR A 185 9.35 6.09 -2.28
CA THR A 185 10.66 6.72 -2.43
C THR A 185 10.86 7.86 -1.42
N PHE A 186 9.84 8.67 -1.11
CA PHE A 186 9.95 9.62 0.01
C PHE A 186 10.22 8.91 1.33
N TYR A 187 9.54 7.78 1.58
CA TYR A 187 9.78 6.97 2.76
C TYR A 187 11.21 6.38 2.77
N ALA A 188 11.70 5.84 1.65
CA ALA A 188 13.05 5.31 1.52
C ALA A 188 14.13 6.40 1.67
N MET A 189 13.86 7.65 1.29
CA MET A 189 14.76 8.77 1.56
C MET A 189 14.97 9.03 3.05
N VAL A 190 13.99 8.67 3.90
CA VAL A 190 14.14 8.73 5.36
C VAL A 190 15.19 7.74 5.83
N ASP A 191 15.21 6.52 5.28
CA ASP A 191 16.08 5.41 5.71
C ASP A 191 17.39 5.30 4.89
N MET A 192 17.58 6.13 3.86
CA MET A 192 18.67 6.06 2.88
C MET A 192 20.08 5.93 3.48
N LYS A 193 20.41 6.71 4.52
CA LYS A 193 21.72 6.67 5.18
C LYS A 193 21.95 5.35 5.93
N ASP A 194 20.89 4.78 6.46
CA ASP A 194 20.95 3.55 7.25
C ASP A 194 21.00 2.35 6.29
N ASP A 195 20.18 2.35 5.23
CA ASP A 195 20.21 1.38 4.12
C ASP A 195 21.61 1.26 3.49
N GLN A 196 22.27 2.40 3.24
CA GLN A 196 23.61 2.43 2.66
C GLN A 196 24.65 1.72 3.53
N LYS A 197 24.56 1.83 4.87
CA LYS A 197 25.51 1.19 5.80
C LYS A 197 25.36 -0.33 5.82
N ILE A 198 24.14 -0.83 5.67
CA ILE A 198 23.82 -2.26 5.74
C ILE A 198 23.70 -2.92 4.35
N GLY A 199 23.96 -2.18 3.28
CA GLY A 199 23.95 -2.68 1.90
C GLY A 199 22.56 -3.02 1.35
N VAL A 200 21.49 -2.46 1.94
CA VAL A 200 20.11 -2.64 1.45
C VAL A 200 19.89 -1.71 0.26
N LYS A 201 19.33 -2.24 -0.84
CA LYS A 201 19.07 -1.48 -2.07
C LYS A 201 17.67 -0.86 -2.05
N SER A 202 17.54 0.37 -2.54
CA SER A 202 16.26 1.10 -2.62
C SER A 202 16.26 2.13 -3.76
N THR A 203 15.06 2.60 -4.17
CA THR A 203 14.94 3.67 -5.17
C THR A 203 15.62 4.96 -4.73
N ALA A 204 15.62 5.25 -3.42
CA ALA A 204 16.33 6.41 -2.88
C ALA A 204 17.84 6.33 -3.15
N LEU A 205 18.45 5.15 -3.01
CA LEU A 205 19.86 4.93 -3.36
C LEU A 205 20.10 4.95 -4.88
N LEU A 206 19.15 4.44 -5.67
CA LEU A 206 19.25 4.44 -7.13
C LEU A 206 19.24 5.85 -7.71
N PHE A 207 18.25 6.64 -7.30
CA PHE A 207 18.03 7.98 -7.84
C PHE A 207 19.00 8.99 -7.20
N GLY A 208 19.41 8.77 -5.95
CA GLY A 208 20.37 9.61 -5.23
C GLY A 208 19.95 11.08 -5.26
N ARG A 209 20.76 11.94 -5.89
CA ARG A 209 20.44 13.37 -6.03
C ARG A 209 19.21 13.66 -6.90
N TYR A 210 18.76 12.70 -7.71
CA TYR A 210 17.62 12.83 -8.62
C TYR A 210 16.30 12.35 -8.01
N CYS A 211 16.25 11.98 -6.72
CA CYS A 211 15.01 11.54 -6.06
C CYS A 211 13.84 12.51 -6.30
N HIS A 212 14.01 13.80 -6.02
CA HIS A 212 12.93 14.78 -6.20
C HIS A 212 12.45 14.89 -7.66
N PRO A 213 13.33 15.11 -8.67
CA PRO A 213 12.92 15.10 -10.07
C PRO A 213 12.19 13.81 -10.49
N VAL A 214 12.69 12.64 -10.09
CA VAL A 214 12.07 11.35 -10.46
C VAL A 214 10.70 11.19 -9.81
N ILE A 215 10.58 11.50 -8.52
CA ILE A 215 9.29 11.47 -7.81
C ILE A 215 8.28 12.43 -8.47
N ALA A 216 8.71 13.63 -8.84
CA ALA A 216 7.85 14.58 -9.55
C ALA A 216 7.40 14.04 -10.92
N GLY A 217 8.30 13.42 -11.69
CA GLY A 217 7.97 12.77 -12.95
C GLY A 217 6.94 11.64 -12.78
N LEU A 218 7.13 10.78 -11.78
CA LEU A 218 6.18 9.69 -11.44
C LEU A 218 4.81 10.24 -11.04
N GLN A 219 4.77 11.29 -10.23
CA GLN A 219 3.54 11.98 -9.81
C GLN A 219 2.81 12.64 -10.98
N LEU A 220 3.53 13.25 -11.93
CA LEU A 220 2.94 13.80 -13.15
C LEU A 220 2.38 12.71 -14.05
N MET A 221 3.12 11.61 -14.25
CA MET A 221 2.63 10.46 -15.00
C MET A 221 1.39 9.83 -14.36
N PHE A 222 1.36 9.74 -13.03
CA PHE A 222 0.17 9.33 -12.28
C PHE A 222 -1.03 10.23 -12.60
N LEU A 223 -0.87 11.56 -12.52
CA LEU A 223 -1.96 12.51 -12.82
C LEU A 223 -2.46 12.37 -14.27
N VAL A 224 -1.55 12.21 -15.24
CA VAL A 224 -1.91 12.01 -16.65
C VAL A 224 -2.70 10.72 -16.85
N LEU A 225 -2.24 9.61 -16.27
CA LEU A 225 -2.96 8.34 -16.35
C LEU A 225 -4.33 8.42 -15.66
N MET A 226 -4.41 9.07 -14.50
CA MET A 226 -5.68 9.27 -13.80
C MET A 226 -6.64 10.15 -14.60
N ALA A 227 -6.16 11.23 -15.25
CA ALA A 227 -6.98 12.04 -16.14
C ALA A 227 -7.53 11.21 -17.32
N TRP A 228 -6.70 10.34 -17.90
CA TRP A 228 -7.14 9.42 -18.95
C TRP A 228 -8.19 8.41 -18.43
N VAL A 229 -7.99 7.83 -17.24
CA VAL A 229 -8.99 6.96 -16.58
C VAL A 229 -10.31 7.70 -16.36
N GLY A 230 -10.26 8.95 -15.91
CA GLY A 230 -11.45 9.79 -15.75
C GLY A 230 -12.19 10.01 -17.07
N GLN A 231 -11.46 10.28 -18.16
CA GLN A 231 -12.04 10.40 -19.49
C GLN A 231 -12.72 9.10 -19.94
N GLN A 232 -12.10 7.93 -19.73
CA GLN A 232 -12.67 6.64 -20.11
C GLN A 232 -13.95 6.30 -19.34
N ASN A 233 -14.11 6.83 -18.13
CA ASN A 233 -15.29 6.60 -17.27
C ASN A 233 -16.27 7.77 -17.25
N GLY A 234 -16.10 8.77 -18.13
CA GLY A 234 -17.01 9.92 -18.23
C GLY A 234 -17.07 10.81 -16.97
N LEU A 235 -16.00 10.82 -16.16
CA LEU A 235 -15.94 11.67 -14.96
C LEU A 235 -15.89 13.15 -15.33
N GLY A 236 -16.39 13.98 -14.42
CA GLY A 236 -16.69 15.38 -14.63
C GLY A 236 -15.92 16.31 -13.69
N LEU A 237 -16.60 17.39 -13.31
CA LEU A 237 -15.97 18.52 -12.63
C LEU A 237 -15.34 18.12 -11.29
N PHE A 238 -15.99 17.27 -10.49
CA PHE A 238 -15.51 16.96 -9.14
C PHE A 238 -14.23 16.13 -9.18
N PHE A 239 -14.11 15.19 -10.11
CA PHE A 239 -12.91 14.40 -10.31
C PHE A 239 -11.72 15.26 -10.79
N TYR A 240 -11.92 16.10 -11.81
CA TYR A 240 -10.83 16.95 -12.30
C TYR A 240 -10.42 18.02 -11.26
N ALA A 241 -11.37 18.52 -10.46
CA ALA A 241 -11.04 19.37 -9.31
C ALA A 241 -10.21 18.62 -8.27
N ALA A 242 -10.55 17.36 -7.97
CA ALA A 242 -9.74 16.52 -7.09
C ALA A 242 -8.31 16.29 -7.63
N LEU A 243 -8.14 16.10 -8.95
CA LEU A 243 -6.81 16.00 -9.57
C LEU A 243 -5.98 17.27 -9.37
N VAL A 244 -6.58 18.45 -9.47
CA VAL A 244 -5.90 19.72 -9.18
C VAL A 244 -5.50 19.81 -7.71
N LEU A 245 -6.38 19.42 -6.78
CA LEU A 245 -6.04 19.38 -5.34
C LEU A 245 -4.91 18.40 -5.03
N VAL A 246 -4.85 17.26 -5.73
CA VAL A 246 -3.77 16.28 -5.61
C VAL A 246 -2.46 16.84 -6.15
N LEU A 247 -2.48 17.56 -7.28
CA LEU A 247 -1.31 18.25 -7.80
C LEU A 247 -0.76 19.27 -6.77
N LEU A 248 -1.64 20.06 -6.16
CA LEU A 248 -1.27 21.01 -5.10
C LEU A 248 -0.69 20.27 -3.88
N SER A 249 -1.27 19.12 -3.51
CA SER A 249 -0.75 18.25 -2.45
C SER A 249 0.67 17.76 -2.78
N PHE A 250 0.94 17.35 -4.02
CA PHE A 250 2.28 16.93 -4.45
C PHE A 250 3.30 18.07 -4.40
N ILE A 251 2.92 19.28 -4.83
CA ILE A 251 3.77 20.46 -4.70
C ILE A 251 4.12 20.70 -3.22
N HIS A 252 3.13 20.60 -2.33
CA HIS A 252 3.34 20.72 -0.90
C HIS A 252 4.26 19.62 -0.33
N GLN A 253 4.09 18.37 -0.75
CA GLN A 253 4.97 17.25 -0.37
C GLN A 253 6.43 17.51 -0.76
N HIS A 254 6.68 18.00 -1.98
CA HIS A 254 8.03 18.39 -2.42
C HIS A 254 8.60 19.55 -1.63
N TRP A 255 7.79 20.56 -1.33
CA TRP A 255 8.19 21.67 -0.49
C TRP A 255 8.63 21.18 0.90
N GLN A 256 7.81 20.39 1.58
CA GLN A 256 8.12 19.81 2.90
C GLN A 256 9.41 19.00 2.88
N ALA A 257 9.53 18.08 1.92
CA ALA A 257 10.71 17.21 1.79
C ALA A 257 12.00 18.01 1.55
N LYS A 258 11.94 19.13 0.81
CA LYS A 258 13.09 20.02 0.62
C LYS A 258 13.42 20.88 1.84
N THR A 259 12.40 21.43 2.52
CA THR A 259 12.63 22.39 3.61
C THR A 259 12.91 21.74 4.97
N GLN A 260 12.46 20.50 5.19
CA GLN A 260 12.50 19.83 6.50
C GLN A 260 13.32 18.53 6.49
N GLY A 261 14.02 18.22 5.39
CA GLY A 261 14.90 17.06 5.28
C GLY A 261 14.19 15.73 5.56
N ARG A 262 14.75 14.89 6.45
CA ARG A 262 14.19 13.56 6.78
C ARG A 262 12.77 13.64 7.33
N ALA A 263 12.47 14.59 8.22
CA ALA A 263 11.13 14.77 8.78
C ALA A 263 10.13 15.18 7.69
N GLY A 264 10.55 16.07 6.80
CA GLY A 264 9.75 16.48 5.63
C GLY A 264 9.45 15.33 4.68
N CYS A 265 10.41 14.45 4.41
CA CYS A 265 10.20 13.26 3.58
C CYS A 265 9.21 12.29 4.21
N PHE A 266 9.31 12.09 5.53
CA PHE A 266 8.36 11.25 6.27
C PHE A 266 6.94 11.86 6.25
N GLN A 267 6.81 13.17 6.45
CA GLN A 267 5.53 13.85 6.37
C GLN A 267 4.94 13.81 4.95
N ALA A 268 5.78 13.96 3.93
CA ALA A 268 5.37 13.82 2.53
C ALA A 268 4.81 12.41 2.25
N PHE A 269 5.45 11.36 2.76
CA PHE A 269 4.92 9.99 2.70
C PHE A 269 3.55 9.88 3.39
N LEU A 270 3.40 10.37 4.62
CA LEU A 270 2.14 10.31 5.36
C LEU A 270 1.00 11.07 4.64
N ASN A 271 1.31 12.22 4.04
CA ASN A 271 0.35 13.07 3.36
C ASN A 271 -0.30 12.42 2.13
N ASN A 272 0.29 11.34 1.59
CA ASN A 272 -0.31 10.60 0.48
C ASN A 272 -1.63 9.93 0.87
N HIS A 273 -1.90 9.72 2.16
CA HIS A 273 -3.25 9.36 2.61
C HIS A 273 -4.31 10.36 2.11
N TYR A 274 -4.04 11.65 2.24
CA TYR A 274 -4.97 12.70 1.83
C TYR A 274 -5.08 12.81 0.31
N SER A 275 -3.98 12.64 -0.42
CA SER A 275 -4.03 12.57 -1.89
C SER A 275 -4.97 11.46 -2.35
N GLY A 276 -4.91 10.29 -1.70
CA GLY A 276 -5.78 9.20 -2.06
C GLY A 276 -7.24 9.37 -1.65
N LEU A 277 -7.48 9.98 -0.48
CA LEU A 277 -8.81 10.37 -0.02
C LEU A 277 -9.44 11.41 -0.96
N LEU A 278 -8.69 12.42 -1.39
CA LEU A 278 -9.17 13.47 -2.29
C LEU A 278 -9.63 12.90 -3.63
N LEU A 279 -8.86 11.98 -4.21
CA LEU A 279 -9.27 11.27 -5.43
C LEU A 279 -10.52 10.44 -5.22
N PHE A 280 -10.59 9.71 -4.11
CA PHE A 280 -11.78 8.92 -3.78
C PHE A 280 -13.02 9.81 -3.64
N ALA A 281 -12.90 10.94 -2.94
CA ALA A 281 -13.99 11.90 -2.79
C ALA A 281 -14.41 12.49 -4.15
N GLY A 282 -13.46 12.84 -5.03
CA GLY A 282 -13.76 13.33 -6.37
C GLY A 282 -14.48 12.30 -7.25
N ILE A 283 -14.02 11.04 -7.23
CA ILE A 283 -14.68 9.92 -7.91
C ILE A 283 -16.08 9.70 -7.35
N GLY A 284 -16.21 9.64 -6.02
CA GLY A 284 -17.49 9.44 -5.34
C GLY A 284 -18.50 10.52 -5.71
N LEU A 285 -18.11 11.80 -5.63
CA LEU A 285 -18.99 12.94 -5.92
C LEU A 285 -19.45 13.01 -7.38
N ASP A 286 -18.62 12.64 -8.34
CA ASP A 286 -19.02 12.61 -9.77
C ASP A 286 -19.93 11.40 -10.11
N LEU A 287 -19.94 10.36 -9.26
CA LEU A 287 -20.73 9.14 -9.46
C LEU A 287 -21.96 9.05 -8.54
N LEU A 288 -22.28 10.13 -7.81
CA LEU A 288 -23.53 10.31 -7.07
C LEU A 288 -24.65 10.83 -7.99
#